data_AF-A0A3M8FR04-F1
#
_entry.id   AF-A0A3M8FR04-F1
#
_cell.length_a   1.000
_cell.length_b   1.000
_cell.length_c   1.000
_cell.angle_alpha   90.00
_cell.angle_beta   90.00
_cell.angle_gamma   90.00
#
_symmetry.space_group_name_H-M   'P 1'
#
loop_
_entity.id
_entity.type
_entity.pdbx_description
1 polymer ?
#
loop_
_entity_poly.entity_id
_entity_poly.type
_entity_poly.pdbx_seq_one_letter_code
_entity_poly.pdbx_strand_id
1 'polypeptide(L)'
;MCVAVPLLITAAVLTAAFLTKRWSLAQWLGLTGLFGLMGLLQLVWVVPVRRRVVTHKGRVCGNCLFALEGLPEEGICPECGEEYEIGSTVVGWEKDFRIKLGTEADTLNP
;
A
#
# COMPACT_ATOMS: atom_id res chain seq x y z
N MET A 1 -3.07 2.57 4.45
CA MET A 1 -4.48 2.17 4.23
C MET A 1 -5.06 1.41 5.44
N CYS A 2 -6.24 1.77 5.94
CA CYS A 2 -6.84 1.21 7.15
C CYS A 2 -7.39 -0.21 6.95
N VAL A 3 -6.69 -1.21 7.50
CA VAL A 3 -7.12 -2.63 7.57
C VAL A 3 -8.48 -2.80 8.29
N ALA A 4 -8.92 -1.79 9.05
CA ALA A 4 -10.20 -1.77 9.75
C ALA A 4 -11.42 -1.72 8.80
N VAL A 5 -11.30 -1.08 7.63
CA VAL A 5 -12.43 -0.94 6.69
C VAL A 5 -12.86 -2.30 6.11
N PRO A 6 -11.97 -3.14 5.55
CA PRO A 6 -12.36 -4.46 5.08
C PRO A 6 -12.87 -5.36 6.21
N LEU A 7 -12.31 -5.25 7.43
CA LEU A 7 -12.81 -6.01 8.59
C LEU A 7 -14.24 -5.65 8.97
N LEU A 8 -14.58 -4.36 9.03
CA LEU A 8 -15.94 -3.91 9.31
C LEU A 8 -16.93 -4.33 8.22
N ILE A 9 -16.52 -4.30 6.95
CA ILE A 9 -17.35 -4.78 5.83
C ILE A 9 -17.58 -6.29 5.97
N THR A 10 -16.54 -7.08 6.26
CA THR A 10 -16.70 -8.53 6.45
C THR A 10 -17.62 -8.85 7.64
N ALA A 11 -17.50 -8.15 8.76
CA ALA A 11 -18.37 -8.35 9.92
C ALA A 11 -19.83 -7.96 9.62
N ALA A 12 -20.06 -6.85 8.92
CA ALA A 12 -21.41 -6.41 8.54
C ALA A 12 -22.08 -7.40 7.57
N VAL A 13 -21.34 -7.88 6.57
CA VAL A 13 -21.80 -8.90 5.63
C VAL A 13 -22.09 -10.21 6.37
N LEU A 14 -21.22 -10.62 7.30
CA LEU A 14 -21.43 -11.82 8.12
C LEU A 14 -22.72 -11.73 8.94
N THR A 15 -22.94 -10.58 9.58
CA THR A 15 -24.11 -10.32 10.42
C THR A 15 -25.41 -10.27 9.61
N ALA A 16 -25.41 -9.57 8.47
CA ALA A 16 -26.57 -9.48 7.58
C ALA A 16 -26.95 -10.85 6.99
N ALA A 17 -25.94 -11.65 6.61
CA ALA A 17 -26.16 -12.96 6.04
C ALA A 17 -26.61 -14.00 7.07
N PHE A 18 -26.22 -13.86 8.35
CA PHE A 18 -26.75 -14.68 9.46
C PHE A 18 -28.24 -14.41 9.71
N LEU A 19 -28.68 -13.16 9.54
CA LEU A 19 -30.09 -12.77 9.68
C LEU A 19 -30.95 -13.27 8.51
N THR A 20 -30.39 -13.39 7.31
CA THR A 20 -31.08 -13.96 6.15
C THR A 20 -30.87 -15.47 6.08
N LYS A 21 -31.67 -16.23 6.83
CA LYS A 21 -31.65 -17.71 7.02
C LYS A 21 -31.84 -18.58 5.75
N ARG A 22 -31.57 -18.08 4.54
CA ARG A 22 -31.93 -18.74 3.26
C ARG A 22 -30.78 -18.88 2.26
N TRP A 23 -29.56 -18.51 2.62
CA TRP A 23 -28.43 -18.59 1.69
C TRP A 23 -27.77 -19.97 1.73
N SER A 24 -27.55 -20.54 0.55
CA SER A 24 -26.87 -21.83 0.41
C SER A 24 -25.39 -21.70 0.79
N LEU A 25 -24.81 -22.78 1.32
CA LEU A 25 -23.39 -22.87 1.70
C LEU A 25 -22.44 -22.50 0.53
N ALA A 26 -22.88 -22.77 -0.71
CA ALA A 26 -22.17 -22.40 -1.93
C ALA A 26 -22.03 -20.87 -2.11
N GLN A 27 -23.07 -20.08 -1.77
CA GLN A 27 -23.01 -18.62 -1.88
C GLN A 27 -22.01 -18.00 -0.89
N TRP A 28 -21.92 -18.58 0.31
CA TRP A 28 -20.92 -18.18 1.30
C TRP A 28 -19.50 -18.44 0.84
N LEU A 29 -19.22 -19.65 0.34
CA LEU A 29 -17.90 -20.00 -0.20
C LEU A 29 -17.53 -19.13 -1.42
N GLY A 30 -18.52 -18.79 -2.25
CA GLY A 30 -18.32 -17.88 -3.37
C GLY A 30 -17.90 -16.48 -2.92
N LEU A 31 -18.60 -15.90 -1.94
CA LEU A 31 -18.27 -14.57 -1.42
C LEU A 31 -16.92 -14.55 -0.70
N THR A 32 -16.66 -15.50 0.21
CA THR A 32 -15.38 -15.55 0.94
C THR A 32 -14.22 -15.81 -0.01
N GLY A 33 -14.41 -16.66 -1.03
CA GLY A 33 -13.44 -16.88 -2.09
C GLY A 33 -13.15 -15.61 -2.88
N LEU A 34 -14.17 -14.85 -3.26
CA LEU A 34 -14.02 -13.59 -3.99
C LEU A 34 -13.26 -12.53 -3.18
N PHE A 35 -13.64 -12.31 -1.92
CA PHE A 35 -12.96 -11.35 -1.05
C PHE A 35 -11.52 -11.78 -0.73
N GLY A 36 -11.30 -13.08 -0.50
CA GLY A 36 -9.98 -13.65 -0.30
C GLY A 36 -9.08 -13.44 -1.51
N LEU A 37 -9.61 -13.69 -2.72
CA LEU A 37 -8.90 -13.44 -3.97
C LEU A 37 -8.56 -11.96 -4.15
N MET A 38 -9.50 -11.06 -3.86
CA MET A 38 -9.28 -9.61 -3.97
C MET A 38 -8.21 -9.12 -2.98
N GLY A 39 -8.22 -9.62 -1.74
CA GLY A 39 -7.18 -9.34 -0.75
C GLY A 39 -5.81 -9.89 -1.16
N LEU A 40 -5.76 -11.11 -1.74
CA LEU A 40 -4.52 -11.71 -2.23
C LEU A 40 -3.93 -10.88 -3.39
N LEU A 41 -4.75 -10.46 -4.35
CA LEU A 41 -4.32 -9.58 -5.44
C LEU A 41 -3.74 -8.27 -4.88
N GLN A 42 -4.40 -7.67 -3.88
CA GLN A 42 -3.89 -6.45 -3.25
C GLN A 42 -2.52 -6.68 -2.56
N LEU A 43 -2.31 -7.82 -1.92
CA LEU A 43 -1.02 -8.17 -1.32
C LEU A 43 0.09 -8.33 -2.35
N VAL A 44 -0.21 -8.97 -3.49
CA VAL A 44 0.75 -9.16 -4.60
C VAL A 44 1.27 -7.82 -5.12
N TRP A 45 0.45 -6.77 -5.09
CA TRP A 45 0.87 -5.42 -5.49
C TRP A 45 1.54 -4.64 -4.34
N VAL A 46 0.98 -4.66 -3.13
CA VAL A 46 1.46 -3.83 -2.02
C VAL A 46 2.83 -4.26 -1.51
N VAL A 47 3.10 -5.56 -1.45
CA VAL A 47 4.37 -6.10 -0.91
C VAL A 47 5.60 -5.65 -1.71
N PRO A 48 5.65 -5.81 -3.05
CA PRO A 48 6.82 -5.38 -3.83
C PRO A 48 7.01 -3.87 -3.82
N VAL A 49 5.92 -3.08 -3.84
CA VAL A 49 5.98 -1.62 -3.74
C VAL A 49 6.62 -1.22 -2.41
N ARG A 50 6.11 -1.76 -1.30
CA ARG A 50 6.64 -1.49 0.04
C ARG A 50 8.12 -1.85 0.14
N ARG A 51 8.53 -2.99 -0.44
CA ARG A 51 9.95 -3.40 -0.46
C ARG A 51 10.81 -2.36 -1.17
N ARG A 52 10.42 -1.91 -2.37
CA ARG A 52 11.17 -0.87 -3.11
C ARG A 52 11.28 0.43 -2.33
N VAL A 53 10.17 0.89 -1.76
CA VAL A 53 10.14 2.12 -0.95
C VAL A 53 11.07 2.02 0.25
N VAL A 54 11.09 0.89 0.97
CA VAL A 54 12.01 0.69 2.09
C VAL A 54 13.46 0.63 1.62
N THR A 55 13.75 -0.10 0.53
CA THR A 55 15.10 -0.23 -0.02
C THR A 55 15.71 1.12 -0.40
N HIS A 56 14.92 2.00 -1.01
CA HIS A 56 15.38 3.33 -1.45
C HIS A 56 15.04 4.45 -0.45
N LYS A 57 14.76 4.11 0.82
CA LYS A 57 14.43 5.06 1.90
C LYS A 57 13.34 6.09 1.52
N GLY A 58 12.37 5.68 0.70
CA GLY A 58 11.28 6.55 0.23
C GLY A 58 11.60 7.43 -0.96
N ARG A 59 12.84 7.41 -1.48
CA ARG A 59 13.25 8.13 -2.69
C ARG A 59 12.80 7.38 -3.94
N VAL A 60 11.49 7.27 -4.11
CA VAL A 60 10.85 6.51 -5.19
C VAL A 60 9.64 7.27 -5.70
N CYS A 61 9.53 7.49 -7.01
CA CYS A 61 8.41 8.22 -7.60
C CYS A 61 7.05 7.63 -7.17
N GLY A 62 6.15 8.50 -6.72
CA GLY A 62 4.80 8.13 -6.27
C GLY A 62 3.90 7.51 -7.34
N ASN A 63 4.23 7.73 -8.63
CA ASN A 63 3.43 7.28 -9.76
C ASN A 63 3.99 5.96 -10.37
N CYS A 64 5.24 5.97 -10.84
CA CYS A 64 5.82 4.84 -11.58
C CYS A 64 6.76 3.94 -10.76
N LEU A 65 7.07 4.30 -9.51
CA LEU A 65 7.99 3.58 -8.64
C LEU A 65 9.46 3.54 -9.10
N PHE A 66 9.85 4.48 -9.95
CA PHE A 66 11.26 4.69 -10.31
C PHE A 66 12.06 5.23 -9.12
N ALA A 67 13.27 4.73 -8.92
CA ALA A 67 14.16 5.20 -7.85
C ALA A 67 14.70 6.60 -8.18
N LEU A 68 14.54 7.53 -7.24
CA LEU A 68 14.97 8.93 -7.38
C LEU A 68 16.33 9.19 -6.69
N GLU A 69 17.05 8.13 -6.31
CA GLU A 69 18.36 8.24 -5.69
C GLU A 69 19.38 8.87 -6.66
N GLY A 70 20.10 9.89 -6.18
CA GLY A 70 21.08 10.62 -6.98
C GLY A 70 20.51 11.68 -7.92
N LEU A 71 19.18 11.86 -7.95
CA LEU A 71 18.53 12.97 -8.66
C LEU A 71 18.41 14.22 -7.76
N PRO A 72 18.14 15.40 -8.34
CA PRO A 72 17.85 16.62 -7.57
C PRO A 72 16.66 16.43 -6.61
N GLU A 73 16.59 17.24 -5.55
CA GLU A 73 15.53 17.18 -4.54
C GLU A 73 14.12 17.45 -5.11
N GLU A 74 14.03 18.17 -6.23
CA GLU A 74 12.79 18.42 -6.96
C GLU A 74 13.04 18.37 -8.47
N GLY A 75 12.05 17.92 -9.25
CA GLY A 75 12.19 17.83 -10.70
C GLY A 75 11.10 17.01 -11.38
N ILE A 76 11.40 16.51 -12.57
CA ILE A 76 10.50 15.66 -13.38
C ILE A 76 11.07 14.25 -13.41
N CYS A 77 10.23 13.25 -13.13
CA CYS A 77 10.62 11.85 -13.19
C CYS A 77 11.00 11.47 -14.63
N PRO A 78 12.20 10.90 -14.87
CA PRO A 78 12.66 10.58 -16.22
C PRO A 78 11.88 9.42 -16.88
N GLU A 79 11.15 8.62 -16.10
CA GLU A 79 10.39 7.47 -16.61
C GLU A 79 8.94 7.82 -16.99
N CYS A 80 8.22 8.55 -16.12
CA CYS A 80 6.80 8.83 -16.34
C CYS A 80 6.46 10.30 -16.58
N GLY A 81 7.43 11.20 -16.44
CA GLY A 81 7.20 12.64 -16.62
C GLY A 81 6.45 13.32 -15.47
N GLU A 82 6.20 12.62 -14.36
CA GLU A 82 5.54 13.18 -13.18
C GLU A 82 6.48 14.15 -12.44
N GLU A 83 5.95 15.29 -12.00
CA GLU A 83 6.68 16.16 -11.08
C GLU A 83 6.88 15.47 -9.74
N TYR A 84 8.07 15.63 -9.16
CA TYR A 84 8.38 15.08 -7.85
C TYR A 84 9.13 16.10 -7.01
N GLU A 85 8.92 15.98 -5.71
CA GLU A 85 9.76 16.54 -4.66
C GLU A 85 10.07 15.39 -3.70
N ILE A 86 11.35 15.13 -3.42
CA ILE A 86 11.79 13.96 -2.65
C ILE A 86 11.18 14.00 -1.24
N GLY A 87 11.20 15.17 -0.59
CA GLY A 87 10.65 15.35 0.75
C GLY A 87 9.17 14.98 0.83
N SER A 88 8.34 15.52 -0.08
CA SER A 88 6.91 15.22 -0.12
C SER A 88 6.63 13.76 -0.50
N THR A 89 7.44 13.19 -1.38
CA THR A 89 7.36 11.78 -1.79
C THR A 89 7.63 10.83 -0.62
N VAL A 90 8.69 11.09 0.16
CA VAL A 90 9.03 10.31 1.36
C VAL A 90 7.90 10.38 2.39
N VAL A 91 7.40 11.59 2.67
CA VAL A 91 6.27 11.79 3.61
C VAL A 91 5.00 11.06 3.15
N GLY A 92 4.74 11.07 1.84
CA GLY A 92 3.63 10.32 1.24
C GLY A 92 3.74 8.82 1.52
N TRP A 93 4.91 8.24 1.28
CA TRP A 93 5.16 6.82 1.53
C TRP A 93 5.09 6.43 3.00
N GLU A 94 5.64 7.26 3.90
CA GLU A 94 5.54 7.05 5.35
C GLU A 94 4.08 7.02 5.80
N LYS A 95 3.25 7.94 5.29
CA LYS A 95 1.82 7.99 5.58
C LYS A 95 1.08 6.77 5.05
N ASP A 96 1.35 6.36 3.82
CA ASP A 96 0.64 5.26 3.16
C ASP A 96 0.95 3.90 3.79
N PHE A 97 2.22 3.64 4.09
CA PHE A 97 2.69 2.40 4.69
C PHE A 97 2.77 2.42 6.22
N ARG A 98 2.57 3.57 6.87
CA ARG A 98 2.72 3.77 8.31
C ARG A 98 4.10 3.30 8.82
N ILE A 99 5.15 3.71 8.11
CA ILE A 99 6.55 3.43 8.45
C ILE A 99 7.32 4.74 8.61
N LYS A 100 8.47 4.70 9.31
CA LYS A 100 9.44 5.81 9.33
C LYS A 100 10.63 5.44 8.46
N LEU A 101 10.92 6.24 7.45
CA LEU A 101 12.03 6.08 6.53
C LEU A 101 13.11 7.05 7.02
N GLY A 102 13.97 6.56 7.92
CA GLY A 102 14.96 7.40 8.61
C GLY A 102 15.76 8.27 7.66
N THR A 103 15.93 9.53 8.02
CA THR A 103 16.78 10.50 7.31
C THR A 103 18.24 10.06 7.39
N GLU A 104 19.00 10.30 6.31
CA GLU A 104 20.44 10.00 6.16
C GLU A 104 21.35 10.52 7.29
N ALA A 105 20.83 11.31 8.23
CA ALA A 105 21.54 11.79 9.41
C ALA A 105 21.85 10.71 10.47
N ASP A 106 21.16 9.56 10.48
CA ASP A 106 21.38 8.52 11.50
C ASP A 106 22.57 7.58 11.21
N THR A 107 23.21 7.67 10.04
CA THR A 107 24.38 6.83 9.67
C THR A 107 25.75 7.44 10.01
N LEU A 108 25.80 8.58 10.69
CA LEU A 108 27.04 9.29 11.05
C LEU A 108 27.43 9.18 12.53
N ASN A 109 26.85 8.23 13.28
CA ASN A 109 27.30 7.94 14.64
C ASN A 109 27.72 6.46 14.75
N PRO A 110 29.01 6.13 14.50
CA PRO A 110 29.55 4.79 14.72
C PRO A 110 29.63 4.43 16.22
#